data_AF-A0A2E7BUQ6-F1
#
_entry.id   AF-A0A2E7BUQ6-F1
#
_cell.length_a   1.000
_cell.length_b   1.000
_cell.length_c   1.000
_cell.angle_alpha   90.00
_cell.angle_beta   90.00
_cell.angle_gamma   90.00
#
_symmetry.space_group_name_H-M   'P 1'
#
loop_
_entity.id
_entity.type
_entity.pdbx_description
1 polymer ?
#
loop_
_entity_poly.entity_id
_entity_poly.type
_entity_poly.pdbx_seq_one_letter_code
_entity_poly.pdbx_strand_id
1 'polypeptide(L)'
;MLPLSGGLDFRTSFSVPALPARPGGGEGWLSAALGLVAVEVPGQGVVPLGLGVGVDSLGEDDPADGRVSGQDDQPGDQLAITYARRHSGLDGNDHWGLLLSLDVDGLLAEDGTALSGIVVRTPRLPVCADLQSCERQAVADSFMGFTTGSNYDVRNRTYTAGTGAEGATFYRLKMSGLDAGKGWAIYVDGADHTGEIVVPAVPDGFDDRAESPWVQAFGTDDVSLGDILAFNATNLDGINDVTKSFTALECTGGNGACALVDCDADAECDEGEVCTERSCQDPPEEEPAP
;
A
#
# COMPACT_ATOMS: atom_id res chain seq x y z
N MET A 1 -14.45 -43.63 7.94
CA MET A 1 -13.15 -42.97 8.18
C MET A 1 -13.08 -41.79 7.23
N LEU A 2 -13.22 -40.57 7.74
CA LEU A 2 -12.96 -39.36 6.96
C LEU A 2 -11.44 -39.20 6.88
N PRO A 3 -10.84 -38.97 5.71
CA PRO A 3 -9.43 -38.70 5.63
C PRO A 3 -9.17 -37.35 6.31
N LEU A 4 -8.26 -37.35 7.28
CA LEU A 4 -7.66 -36.12 7.81
C LEU A 4 -6.68 -35.62 6.72
N SER A 5 -7.18 -34.83 5.76
CA SER A 5 -6.32 -33.99 4.95
C SER A 5 -5.91 -32.77 5.78
N GLY A 6 -4.63 -32.39 5.68
CA GLY A 6 -4.05 -31.37 6.55
C GLY A 6 -4.58 -29.97 6.26
N GLY A 7 -5.07 -29.29 7.30
CA GLY A 7 -5.02 -27.84 7.53
C GLY A 7 -5.79 -26.90 6.58
N LEU A 8 -5.66 -27.07 5.26
CA LEU A 8 -6.09 -26.15 4.21
C LEU A 8 -7.00 -26.89 3.22
N ASP A 9 -8.24 -27.17 3.63
CA ASP A 9 -9.18 -27.95 2.83
C ASP A 9 -10.15 -27.08 2.00
N PHE A 10 -10.16 -25.76 2.21
CA PHE A 10 -11.14 -24.85 1.63
C PHE A 10 -10.50 -24.02 0.55
N ARG A 11 -11.25 -23.81 -0.53
CA ARG A 11 -10.84 -22.99 -1.66
C ARG A 11 -11.88 -21.90 -1.87
N THR A 12 -11.39 -20.70 -2.11
CA THR A 12 -12.18 -19.55 -2.57
C THR A 12 -11.43 -18.87 -3.70
N SER A 13 -12.11 -17.96 -4.39
CA SER A 13 -11.47 -17.15 -5.40
C SER A 13 -12.03 -15.74 -5.46
N PHE A 14 -11.16 -14.79 -5.79
CA PHE A 14 -11.49 -13.38 -5.96
C PHE A 14 -11.25 -12.96 -7.41
N SER A 15 -12.14 -12.11 -7.94
CA SER A 15 -11.82 -11.34 -9.13
C SER A 15 -10.72 -10.34 -8.76
N VAL A 16 -9.69 -10.22 -9.59
CA VAL A 16 -8.64 -9.21 -9.43
C VAL A 16 -8.86 -8.16 -10.51
N PRO A 17 -9.14 -6.90 -10.16
CA PRO A 17 -9.20 -5.83 -11.15
C PRO A 17 -7.79 -5.57 -11.72
N ALA A 18 -7.71 -4.76 -12.78
CA ALA A 18 -6.42 -4.36 -13.32
C ALA A 18 -5.54 -3.78 -12.20
N LEU A 19 -4.30 -4.25 -12.12
CA LEU A 19 -3.28 -3.75 -11.21
C LEU A 19 -3.10 -2.25 -11.48
N PRO A 20 -2.86 -1.41 -10.46
CA PRO A 20 -2.73 0.02 -10.66
C PRO A 20 -1.42 0.33 -11.41
N ALA A 21 -1.43 1.45 -12.14
CA ALA A 21 -0.23 1.96 -12.80
C ALA A 21 0.86 2.24 -11.76
N ARG A 22 2.12 2.13 -12.18
CA ARG A 22 3.23 2.48 -11.30
C ARG A 22 3.12 3.93 -10.82
N PRO A 23 3.53 4.23 -9.58
CA PRO A 23 3.57 5.60 -9.09
C PRO A 23 4.41 6.49 -10.03
N GLY A 24 4.10 7.79 -10.09
CA GLY A 24 4.85 8.78 -10.88
C GLY A 24 4.46 8.87 -12.34
N GLY A 25 3.47 8.09 -12.79
CA GLY A 25 2.95 8.18 -14.17
C GLY A 25 3.87 7.58 -15.23
N GLY A 26 4.84 6.76 -14.82
CA GLY A 26 5.66 5.97 -15.73
C GLY A 26 4.84 4.92 -16.49
N GLU A 27 5.42 4.38 -17.57
CA GLU A 27 4.82 3.25 -18.28
C GLU A 27 4.85 2.00 -17.39
N GLY A 28 3.75 1.25 -17.42
CA GLY A 28 3.64 -0.05 -16.75
C GLY A 28 2.79 -0.05 -15.48
N TRP A 29 2.68 -1.25 -14.91
CA TRP A 29 1.77 -1.58 -13.82
C TRP A 29 2.54 -2.14 -12.63
N LEU A 30 1.87 -2.22 -11.48
CA LEU A 30 2.40 -3.05 -10.39
C LEU A 30 2.45 -4.51 -10.81
N SER A 31 3.46 -5.24 -10.31
CA SER A 31 3.87 -6.52 -10.90
C SER A 31 3.14 -7.74 -10.31
N ALA A 32 2.47 -7.60 -9.16
CA ALA A 32 1.82 -8.73 -8.48
C ALA A 32 0.55 -8.35 -7.70
N ALA A 33 -0.25 -9.37 -7.41
CA ALA A 33 -1.33 -9.35 -6.43
C ALA A 33 -1.17 -10.45 -5.37
N LEU A 34 -1.24 -10.07 -4.10
CA LEU A 34 -1.32 -10.94 -2.95
C LEU A 34 -2.76 -10.95 -2.43
N GLY A 35 -3.30 -12.12 -2.14
CA GLY A 35 -4.63 -12.29 -1.58
C GLY A 35 -4.53 -12.98 -0.23
N LEU A 36 -5.04 -12.34 0.80
CA LEU A 36 -5.12 -12.88 2.15
C LEU A 36 -6.59 -13.12 2.50
N VAL A 37 -6.89 -14.33 2.96
CA VAL A 37 -8.15 -14.65 3.63
C VAL A 37 -7.85 -14.78 5.11
N ALA A 38 -8.64 -14.09 5.92
CA ALA A 38 -8.52 -14.06 7.36
C ALA A 38 -9.91 -14.02 8.01
N VAL A 39 -9.92 -14.06 9.35
CA VAL A 39 -11.09 -13.77 10.17
C VAL A 39 -10.73 -12.66 11.13
N GLU A 40 -11.58 -11.66 11.21
CA GLU A 40 -11.44 -10.59 12.19
C GLU A 40 -12.10 -11.01 13.50
N VAL A 41 -11.34 -10.99 14.60
CA VAL A 41 -11.83 -11.35 15.93
C VAL A 41 -11.86 -10.08 16.78
N PRO A 42 -13.06 -9.59 17.17
CA PRO A 42 -13.19 -8.36 17.94
C PRO A 42 -12.32 -8.37 19.21
N GLY A 43 -11.50 -7.32 19.37
CA GLY A 43 -10.57 -7.17 20.49
C GLY A 43 -9.34 -8.08 20.46
N GLN A 44 -9.16 -8.90 19.42
CA GLN A 44 -7.97 -9.77 19.24
C GLN A 44 -7.26 -9.54 17.90
N GLY A 45 -7.91 -8.84 16.96
CA GLY A 45 -7.35 -8.50 15.65
C GLY A 45 -7.64 -9.57 14.60
N VAL A 46 -6.79 -9.64 13.58
CA VAL A 46 -7.01 -10.46 12.38
C VAL A 46 -6.23 -11.77 12.47
N VAL A 47 -6.93 -12.89 12.26
CA VAL A 47 -6.35 -14.24 12.23
C VAL A 47 -6.26 -14.73 10.78
N PRO A 48 -5.05 -14.81 10.18
CA PRO A 48 -4.89 -15.25 8.81
C PRO A 48 -5.24 -16.73 8.66
N LEU A 49 -5.99 -17.06 7.60
CA LEU A 49 -6.44 -18.43 7.30
C LEU A 49 -5.82 -18.98 6.02
N GLY A 50 -5.49 -18.13 5.05
CA GLY A 50 -4.94 -18.57 3.77
C GLY A 50 -4.36 -17.42 2.96
N LEU A 51 -3.41 -17.75 2.10
CA LEU A 51 -2.69 -16.81 1.25
C LEU A 51 -2.67 -17.33 -0.18
N GLY A 52 -2.85 -16.45 -1.15
CA GLY A 52 -2.66 -16.70 -2.57
C GLY A 52 -1.85 -15.59 -3.21
N VAL A 53 -1.10 -15.93 -4.25
CA VAL A 53 -0.29 -14.97 -5.03
C VAL A 53 -0.61 -15.15 -6.50
N GLY A 54 -0.72 -14.03 -7.21
CA GLY A 54 -0.73 -13.97 -8.66
C GLY A 54 0.23 -12.89 -9.14
N VAL A 55 0.85 -13.10 -10.29
CA VAL A 55 1.80 -12.17 -10.91
C VAL A 55 1.25 -11.72 -12.25
N ASP A 56 1.63 -10.52 -12.69
CA ASP A 56 1.19 -9.94 -13.98
C ASP A 56 1.86 -10.62 -15.18
N SER A 57 3.14 -10.95 -15.05
CA SER A 57 3.93 -11.60 -16.10
C SER A 57 4.55 -12.89 -15.58
N LEU A 58 4.49 -13.95 -16.39
CA LEU A 58 5.11 -15.24 -16.12
C LEU A 58 6.44 -15.44 -16.87
N GLY A 59 6.90 -14.45 -17.66
CA GLY A 59 8.17 -14.53 -18.40
C GLY A 59 8.36 -13.50 -19.51
N GLU A 60 9.52 -13.56 -20.18
CA GLU A 60 9.93 -12.59 -21.23
C GLU A 60 9.00 -12.54 -22.45
N ASP A 61 8.24 -13.61 -22.69
CA ASP A 61 7.29 -13.74 -23.81
C ASP A 61 5.88 -13.19 -23.47
N ASP A 62 5.63 -12.79 -22.22
CA ASP A 62 4.34 -12.29 -21.75
C ASP A 62 4.53 -10.92 -21.06
N PRO A 63 4.49 -9.81 -21.83
CA PRO A 63 4.75 -8.49 -21.28
C PRO A 63 3.67 -8.10 -20.27
N ALA A 64 4.10 -7.46 -19.17
CA ALA A 64 3.22 -6.91 -18.14
C ALA A 64 2.09 -6.05 -18.74
N ASP A 65 0.84 -6.47 -18.56
CA ASP A 65 -0.35 -5.80 -19.10
C ASP A 65 -1.28 -5.27 -17.99
N GLY A 66 -0.85 -5.41 -16.74
CA GLY A 66 -1.58 -5.00 -15.55
C GLY A 66 -2.66 -5.98 -15.14
N ARG A 67 -2.58 -7.24 -15.59
CA ARG A 67 -3.57 -8.28 -15.27
C ARG A 67 -2.87 -9.48 -14.69
N VAL A 68 -3.37 -9.94 -13.55
CA VAL A 68 -2.84 -11.16 -12.94
C VAL A 68 -3.04 -12.33 -13.90
N SER A 69 -1.93 -12.97 -14.28
CA SER A 69 -1.95 -14.20 -15.04
C SER A 69 -2.63 -15.29 -14.21
N GLY A 70 -3.52 -16.05 -14.84
CA GLY A 70 -4.08 -17.25 -14.22
C GLY A 70 -2.97 -18.27 -13.95
N GLN A 71 -3.01 -18.96 -12.81
CA GLN A 71 -2.21 -20.17 -12.63
C GLN A 71 -2.75 -21.30 -13.53
N ASP A 72 -1.99 -22.38 -13.75
CA ASP A 72 -2.38 -23.52 -14.61
C ASP A 72 -3.89 -23.86 -14.55
N ASP A 73 -4.53 -23.86 -15.71
CA ASP A 73 -5.96 -24.12 -15.91
C ASP A 73 -6.94 -23.14 -15.23
N GLN A 74 -6.48 -21.97 -14.78
CA GLN A 74 -7.30 -20.87 -14.27
C GLN A 74 -7.41 -19.73 -15.29
N PRO A 75 -8.59 -19.11 -15.41
CA PRO A 75 -8.72 -17.90 -16.21
C PRO A 75 -7.92 -16.75 -15.58
N GLY A 76 -7.38 -15.85 -16.41
CA GLY A 76 -6.77 -14.61 -15.94
C GLY A 76 -7.72 -13.75 -15.09
N ASP A 77 -7.15 -12.78 -14.39
CA ASP A 77 -7.86 -11.88 -13.45
C ASP A 77 -8.50 -12.58 -12.26
N GLN A 78 -7.98 -13.76 -11.91
CA GLN A 78 -8.50 -14.56 -10.84
C GLN A 78 -7.40 -14.93 -9.86
N LEU A 79 -7.66 -14.71 -8.57
CA LEU A 79 -6.78 -15.14 -7.49
C LEU A 79 -7.46 -16.24 -6.69
N ALA A 80 -6.91 -17.44 -6.77
CA ALA A 80 -7.32 -18.58 -5.98
C ALA A 80 -6.59 -18.59 -4.64
N ILE A 81 -7.34 -18.85 -3.56
CA ILE A 81 -6.80 -18.94 -2.21
C ILE A 81 -7.28 -20.23 -1.57
N THR A 82 -6.33 -21.04 -1.12
CA THR A 82 -6.63 -22.18 -0.23
C THR A 82 -6.46 -21.71 1.21
N TYR A 83 -7.44 -21.98 2.06
CA TYR A 83 -7.49 -21.46 3.42
C TYR A 83 -7.97 -22.51 4.44
N ALA A 84 -7.62 -22.26 5.70
CA ALA A 84 -7.98 -23.12 6.82
C ALA A 84 -9.46 -22.96 7.21
N ARG A 85 -10.06 -24.03 7.75
CA ARG A 85 -11.37 -23.92 8.39
C ARG A 85 -11.30 -22.98 9.58
N ARG A 86 -12.38 -22.23 9.81
CA ARG A 86 -12.66 -21.69 11.14
C ARG A 86 -12.74 -22.86 12.12
N HIS A 87 -12.01 -22.76 13.22
CA HIS A 87 -12.07 -23.68 14.35
C HIS A 87 -12.61 -22.97 15.58
N SER A 88 -12.84 -23.72 16.66
CA SER A 88 -13.35 -23.19 17.93
C SER A 88 -12.60 -21.91 18.33
N GLY A 89 -13.33 -20.81 18.49
CA GLY A 89 -12.80 -19.47 18.76
C GLY A 89 -12.91 -18.48 17.58
N LEU A 90 -13.07 -18.99 16.34
CA LEU A 90 -13.26 -18.16 15.14
C LEU A 90 -14.69 -18.21 14.61
N ASP A 91 -15.50 -19.17 15.07
CA ASP A 91 -16.89 -19.33 14.64
C ASP A 91 -17.76 -18.12 15.04
N GLY A 92 -18.59 -17.66 14.10
CA GLY A 92 -19.47 -16.50 14.29
C GLY A 92 -18.86 -15.16 13.89
N ASN A 93 -17.56 -15.10 13.60
CA ASN A 93 -16.90 -13.92 13.04
C ASN A 93 -16.93 -13.92 11.51
N ASP A 94 -16.91 -12.73 10.92
CA ASP A 94 -16.91 -12.53 9.47
C ASP A 94 -15.55 -12.87 8.86
N HIS A 95 -15.57 -13.29 7.60
CA HIS A 95 -14.34 -13.43 6.83
C HIS A 95 -13.89 -12.06 6.34
N TRP A 96 -12.59 -11.88 6.40
CA TRP A 96 -11.90 -10.69 5.97
C TRP A 96 -10.97 -11.07 4.82
N GLY A 97 -11.21 -10.52 3.64
CA GLY A 97 -10.39 -10.67 2.45
C GLY A 97 -9.58 -9.41 2.21
N LEU A 98 -8.31 -9.56 1.88
CA LEU A 98 -7.44 -8.46 1.50
C LEU A 98 -6.73 -8.81 0.19
N LEU A 99 -6.94 -7.99 -0.83
CA LEU A 99 -6.15 -8.02 -2.05
C LEU A 99 -5.14 -6.89 -1.99
N LEU A 100 -3.85 -7.19 -2.12
CA LEU A 100 -2.76 -6.23 -2.20
C LEU A 100 -2.11 -6.32 -3.56
N SER A 101 -2.09 -5.24 -4.31
CA SER A 101 -1.18 -5.09 -5.44
C SER A 101 0.14 -4.50 -4.96
N LEU A 102 1.25 -5.08 -5.44
CA LEU A 102 2.60 -4.79 -4.95
C LEU A 102 3.54 -4.53 -6.12
N ASP A 103 4.43 -3.56 -5.92
CA ASP A 103 5.64 -3.43 -6.72
C ASP A 103 6.71 -4.40 -6.21
N VAL A 104 6.83 -5.57 -6.84
CA VAL A 104 7.86 -6.57 -6.46
C VAL A 104 9.25 -6.06 -6.80
N ASP A 105 9.38 -5.29 -7.89
CA ASP A 105 10.68 -4.75 -8.30
C ASP A 105 11.12 -3.66 -7.31
N GLY A 106 10.22 -2.75 -6.96
CA GLY A 106 10.45 -1.70 -5.95
C GLY A 106 10.68 -2.23 -4.53
N LEU A 107 10.16 -3.41 -4.18
CA LEU A 107 10.50 -4.10 -2.92
C LEU A 107 11.92 -4.66 -2.89
N LEU A 108 12.48 -5.00 -4.06
CA LEU A 108 13.80 -5.59 -4.21
C LEU A 108 14.87 -4.55 -4.59
N ALA A 109 14.44 -3.41 -5.11
CA ALA A 109 15.26 -2.26 -5.46
C ALA A 109 15.24 -1.21 -4.34
N GLU A 110 16.17 -0.25 -4.41
CA GLU A 110 16.21 0.92 -3.53
C GLU A 110 15.28 2.05 -4.04
N ASP A 111 14.47 1.79 -5.07
CA ASP A 111 13.63 2.81 -5.74
C ASP A 111 12.33 3.15 -4.96
N GLY A 112 12.12 2.52 -3.79
CA GLY A 112 10.99 2.74 -2.90
C GLY A 112 9.83 1.79 -3.13
N THR A 113 9.09 1.49 -2.07
CA THR A 113 7.95 0.54 -2.14
C THR A 113 6.63 1.25 -2.43
N ALA A 114 5.83 0.65 -3.32
CA ALA A 114 4.46 1.04 -3.59
C ALA A 114 3.50 -0.15 -3.43
N LEU A 115 2.36 0.10 -2.79
CA LEU A 115 1.31 -0.89 -2.62
C LEU A 115 -0.08 -0.25 -2.71
N SER A 116 -1.04 -1.01 -3.25
CA SER A 116 -2.45 -0.66 -3.26
C SER A 116 -3.27 -1.83 -2.74
N GLY A 117 -4.27 -1.57 -1.91
CA GLY A 117 -5.07 -2.58 -1.24
C GLY A 117 -6.56 -2.42 -1.51
N ILE A 118 -7.28 -3.54 -1.61
CA ILE A 118 -8.74 -3.64 -1.56
C ILE A 118 -9.08 -4.55 -0.38
N VAL A 119 -10.02 -4.10 0.44
CA VAL A 119 -10.54 -4.84 1.60
C VAL A 119 -11.94 -5.33 1.27
N VAL A 120 -12.17 -6.62 1.48
CA VAL A 120 -13.43 -7.31 1.24
C VAL A 120 -13.91 -7.90 2.56
N ARG A 121 -15.09 -7.50 3.02
CA ARG A 121 -15.72 -8.10 4.20
C ARG A 121 -16.90 -8.93 3.77
N THR A 122 -16.94 -10.18 4.21
CA THR A 122 -18.07 -11.05 3.90
C THR A 122 -18.33 -12.01 5.06
N PRO A 123 -19.60 -12.20 5.47
CA PRO A 123 -19.92 -13.17 6.51
C PRO A 123 -19.53 -14.60 6.13
N ARG A 124 -19.45 -14.89 4.82
CA ARG A 124 -19.14 -16.21 4.30
C ARG A 124 -18.45 -16.14 2.96
N LEU A 125 -17.27 -16.75 2.88
CA LEU A 125 -16.65 -17.07 1.60
C LEU A 125 -17.32 -18.31 0.98
N PRO A 126 -17.59 -18.31 -0.33
CA PRO A 126 -17.99 -19.52 -1.02
C PRO A 126 -16.87 -20.53 -0.93
N VAL A 127 -17.28 -21.80 -0.90
CA VAL A 127 -16.35 -22.93 -0.86
C VAL A 127 -16.60 -23.74 -2.10
N CYS A 128 -15.57 -23.87 -2.91
CA CYS A 128 -15.60 -24.64 -4.15
C CYS A 128 -14.83 -25.95 -4.00
N ALA A 129 -15.24 -26.96 -4.78
CA ALA A 129 -14.56 -28.25 -4.81
C ALA A 129 -13.23 -28.15 -5.60
N ASP A 130 -13.22 -27.34 -6.66
CA ASP A 130 -12.07 -27.06 -7.53
C ASP A 130 -12.08 -25.59 -7.96
N LEU A 131 -10.93 -25.11 -8.46
CA LEU A 131 -10.75 -23.69 -8.79
C LEU A 131 -11.57 -23.23 -10.00
N GLN A 132 -11.86 -24.15 -10.93
CA GLN A 132 -12.67 -23.88 -12.12
C GLN A 132 -14.16 -23.67 -11.79
N SER A 133 -14.63 -24.28 -10.71
CA SER A 133 -16.00 -24.14 -10.20
C SER A 133 -16.15 -23.04 -9.13
N CYS A 134 -15.08 -22.33 -8.77
CA CYS A 134 -15.17 -21.23 -7.82
C CYS A 134 -15.89 -20.03 -8.43
N GLU A 135 -17.04 -19.67 -7.85
CA GLU A 135 -17.62 -18.37 -8.09
C GLU A 135 -16.67 -17.28 -7.58
N ARG A 136 -16.30 -16.36 -8.47
CA ARG A 136 -15.39 -15.27 -8.13
C ARG A 136 -16.10 -14.30 -7.20
N GLN A 137 -15.49 -14.05 -6.05
CA GLN A 137 -15.94 -13.01 -5.15
C GLN A 137 -15.78 -11.67 -5.84
N ALA A 138 -16.88 -10.92 -5.88
CA ALA A 138 -16.89 -9.54 -6.31
C ALA A 138 -16.03 -8.72 -5.34
N VAL A 139 -15.22 -7.84 -5.90
CA VAL A 139 -14.40 -6.87 -5.19
C VAL A 139 -14.66 -5.49 -5.78
N ALA A 140 -14.01 -4.45 -5.27
CA ALA A 140 -14.08 -3.13 -5.90
C ALA A 140 -13.63 -3.19 -7.37
N ASP A 141 -14.23 -2.35 -8.22
CA ASP A 141 -13.97 -2.38 -9.67
C ASP A 141 -12.53 -2.02 -10.05
N SER A 142 -11.80 -1.33 -9.16
CA SER A 142 -10.40 -0.97 -9.33
C SER A 142 -9.64 -0.93 -8.00
N PHE A 143 -8.31 -1.10 -8.09
CA PHE A 143 -7.40 -0.69 -7.02
C PHE A 143 -7.40 0.84 -6.89
N MET A 144 -7.14 1.34 -5.69
CA MET A 144 -6.92 2.77 -5.48
C MET A 144 -5.61 3.19 -6.15
N GLY A 145 -5.63 4.30 -6.90
CA GLY A 145 -4.44 4.91 -7.49
C GLY A 145 -3.56 5.61 -6.45
N PHE A 146 -2.36 6.01 -6.86
CA PHE A 146 -1.40 6.70 -6.00
C PHE A 146 -1.59 8.22 -6.04
N THR A 147 -1.13 8.92 -4.99
CA THR A 147 -0.86 10.36 -5.08
C THR A 147 0.25 10.60 -6.11
N THR A 148 0.27 11.76 -6.76
CA THR A 148 1.32 12.13 -7.72
C THR A 148 1.85 13.53 -7.46
N GLY A 149 3.16 13.72 -7.65
CA GLY A 149 3.81 15.03 -7.48
C GLY A 149 3.88 15.52 -6.02
N SER A 150 3.73 14.63 -5.03
CA SER A 150 4.01 14.98 -3.64
C SER A 150 5.53 15.11 -3.43
N ASN A 151 5.97 15.82 -2.40
CA ASN A 151 7.37 15.81 -1.98
C ASN A 151 7.52 16.01 -0.47
N TYR A 152 8.64 15.55 0.07
CA TYR A 152 9.09 15.85 1.42
C TYR A 152 10.49 16.47 1.38
N ASP A 153 10.58 17.73 1.77
CA ASP A 153 11.82 18.47 1.95
C ASP A 153 12.37 18.23 3.36
N VAL A 154 13.48 17.50 3.44
CA VAL A 154 14.13 17.13 4.70
C VAL A 154 14.69 18.36 5.40
N ARG A 155 15.28 19.30 4.65
CA ARG A 155 15.91 20.52 5.18
C ARG A 155 14.88 21.46 5.79
N ASN A 156 13.78 21.69 5.07
CA ASN A 156 12.68 22.55 5.54
C ASN A 156 11.65 21.79 6.37
N ARG A 157 11.81 20.47 6.52
CA ARG A 157 10.89 19.56 7.21
C ARG A 157 9.45 19.72 6.73
N THR A 158 9.28 19.88 5.42
CA THR A 158 8.01 20.29 4.82
C THR A 158 7.54 19.24 3.84
N TYR A 159 6.37 18.66 4.11
CA TYR A 159 5.66 17.85 3.13
C TYR A 159 4.76 18.74 2.28
N THR A 160 4.91 18.67 0.97
CA THR A 160 4.03 19.33 0.01
C THR A 160 3.12 18.30 -0.62
N ALA A 161 1.81 18.48 -0.43
CA ALA A 161 0.81 17.58 -1.01
C ALA A 161 0.75 17.75 -2.53
N GLY A 162 0.79 16.63 -3.24
CA GLY A 162 0.58 16.56 -4.68
C GLY A 162 -0.89 16.44 -5.07
N THR A 163 -1.16 15.82 -6.22
CA THR A 163 -2.52 15.46 -6.63
C THR A 163 -2.98 14.25 -5.83
N GLY A 164 -4.12 14.38 -5.15
CA GLY A 164 -4.70 13.31 -4.34
C GLY A 164 -5.13 12.08 -5.16
N ALA A 165 -4.95 10.89 -4.57
CA ALA A 165 -5.49 9.64 -5.08
C ALA A 165 -7.04 9.68 -5.20
N GLU A 166 -7.57 9.22 -6.34
CA GLU A 166 -9.01 9.14 -6.55
C GLU A 166 -9.69 8.20 -5.54
N GLY A 167 -10.82 8.64 -4.98
CA GLY A 167 -11.59 7.86 -4.00
C GLY A 167 -11.00 7.86 -2.58
N ALA A 168 -9.91 8.60 -2.33
CA ALA A 168 -9.39 8.80 -0.99
C ALA A 168 -10.32 9.68 -0.14
N THR A 169 -10.62 9.20 1.07
CA THR A 169 -11.39 9.91 2.09
C THR A 169 -10.46 10.66 3.05
N PHE A 170 -9.27 10.12 3.32
CA PHE A 170 -8.25 10.78 4.12
C PHE A 170 -6.86 10.26 3.78
N TYR A 171 -5.85 10.99 4.24
CA TYR A 171 -4.43 10.65 4.07
C TYR A 171 -3.76 10.50 5.43
N ARG A 172 -2.76 9.61 5.47
CA ARG A 172 -1.83 9.47 6.59
C ARG A 172 -0.43 9.69 6.06
N LEU A 173 0.22 10.75 6.54
CA LEU A 173 1.65 10.97 6.40
C LEU A 173 2.33 10.37 7.63
N LYS A 174 3.02 9.25 7.44
CA LYS A 174 3.78 8.57 8.49
C LYS A 174 5.24 8.90 8.33
N MET A 175 5.91 9.23 9.42
CA MET A 175 7.36 9.37 9.43
C MET A 175 7.95 8.55 10.57
N SER A 176 9.11 7.97 10.31
CA SER A 176 9.90 7.25 11.31
C SER A 176 11.33 7.75 11.32
N GLY A 177 11.97 7.60 12.47
CA GLY A 177 13.43 7.73 12.59
C GLY A 177 14.13 6.41 12.31
N LEU A 178 15.45 6.41 12.48
CA LEU A 178 16.32 5.24 12.25
C LEU A 178 15.93 4.01 13.10
N ASP A 179 15.25 4.23 14.23
CA ASP A 179 14.65 3.16 15.03
C ASP A 179 13.29 2.73 14.46
N ALA A 180 13.29 1.66 13.66
CA ALA A 180 12.09 1.02 13.14
C ALA A 180 11.08 0.71 14.27
N GLY A 181 9.97 1.46 14.31
CA GLY A 181 8.90 1.31 15.30
C GLY A 181 8.62 2.55 16.14
N LYS A 182 9.48 3.58 16.08
CA LYS A 182 9.18 4.91 16.63
C LYS A 182 8.93 5.89 15.49
N GLY A 183 7.78 6.54 15.54
CA GLY A 183 7.38 7.48 14.51
C GLY A 183 6.17 8.28 14.95
N TRP A 184 5.80 9.25 14.15
CA TRP A 184 4.56 9.98 14.29
C TRP A 184 3.82 9.95 12.96
N ALA A 185 2.50 10.15 13.04
CA ALA A 185 1.64 10.16 11.88
C ALA A 185 0.77 11.42 11.92
N ILE A 186 0.70 12.12 10.81
CA ILE A 186 -0.26 13.20 10.58
C ILE A 186 -1.39 12.63 9.73
N TYR A 187 -2.62 12.90 10.15
CA TYR A 187 -3.83 12.56 9.42
C TYR A 187 -4.42 13.83 8.83
N VAL A 188 -4.80 13.76 7.55
CA VAL A 188 -5.34 14.90 6.80
C VAL A 188 -6.63 14.46 6.13
N ASP A 189 -7.69 15.26 6.26
CA ASP A 189 -8.94 14.98 5.55
C ASP A 189 -8.71 15.03 4.03
N GLY A 190 -9.38 14.16 3.28
CA GLY A 190 -9.20 14.10 1.83
C GLY A 190 -9.60 15.39 1.13
N ALA A 191 -10.59 16.11 1.65
CA ALA A 191 -11.00 17.41 1.11
C ALA A 191 -9.95 18.50 1.32
N ASP A 192 -9.11 18.34 2.35
CA ASP A 192 -8.08 19.29 2.76
C ASP A 192 -6.67 18.83 2.34
N HIS A 193 -6.54 17.78 1.51
CA HIS A 193 -5.26 17.26 1.02
C HIS A 193 -4.62 18.19 -0.02
N THR A 194 -4.21 19.38 0.44
CA THR A 194 -3.55 20.41 -0.35
C THR A 194 -2.57 21.18 0.53
N GLY A 195 -1.60 21.83 -0.09
CA GLY A 195 -0.69 22.75 0.60
C GLY A 195 0.48 22.05 1.31
N GLU A 196 1.04 22.77 2.28
CA GLU A 196 2.28 22.41 2.97
C GLU A 196 2.01 22.00 4.42
N ILE A 197 2.67 20.93 4.85
CA ILE A 197 2.65 20.44 6.22
C ILE A 197 4.08 20.52 6.75
N VAL A 198 4.31 21.48 7.65
CA VAL A 198 5.61 21.66 8.31
C VAL A 198 5.68 20.80 9.56
N VAL A 199 6.66 19.91 9.59
CA VAL A 199 6.97 19.07 10.73
C VAL A 199 7.77 19.87 11.75
N PRO A 200 7.34 19.92 13.01
CA PRO A 200 8.10 20.58 14.06
C PRO A 200 9.52 20.03 14.19
N ALA A 201 10.48 20.92 14.45
CA ALA A 201 11.83 20.53 14.83
C ALA A 201 11.81 19.75 16.16
N VAL A 202 12.68 18.75 16.27
CA VAL A 202 12.82 17.95 17.49
C VAL A 202 13.72 18.68 18.49
N PRO A 203 13.37 18.75 19.79
CA PRO A 203 14.23 19.37 20.79
C PRO A 203 15.59 18.68 20.91
N ASP A 204 16.62 19.44 21.27
CA ASP A 204 17.97 18.92 21.49
C ASP A 204 17.97 17.70 22.43
N GLY A 205 18.69 16.65 22.03
CA GLY A 205 18.84 15.42 22.80
C GLY A 205 17.73 14.39 22.63
N PHE A 206 16.81 14.59 21.68
CA PHE A 206 15.82 13.60 21.27
C PHE A 206 16.05 13.13 19.83
N ASP A 207 15.72 11.87 19.56
CA ASP A 207 15.80 11.31 18.20
C ASP A 207 14.81 12.04 17.30
N ASP A 208 15.32 12.52 16.15
CA ASP A 208 14.44 12.93 15.06
C ASP A 208 13.72 11.69 14.51
N ARG A 209 12.47 11.88 14.09
CA ARG A 209 11.58 10.80 13.64
C ARG A 209 10.85 11.20 12.37
N ALA A 210 11.50 12.00 11.56
CA ALA A 210 11.00 12.67 10.37
C ALA A 210 11.84 12.34 9.13
N GLU A 211 12.67 11.30 9.19
CA GLU A 211 13.67 10.95 8.17
C GLU A 211 13.14 10.00 7.11
N SER A 212 12.17 9.14 7.44
CA SER A 212 11.59 8.18 6.49
C SER A 212 10.09 8.44 6.29
N PRO A 213 9.72 9.34 5.36
CA PRO A 213 8.34 9.67 5.05
C PRO A 213 7.62 8.62 4.19
N TRP A 214 6.39 8.32 4.59
CA TRP A 214 5.45 7.47 3.87
C TRP A 214 4.11 8.19 3.73
N VAL A 215 3.55 8.19 2.53
CA VAL A 215 2.21 8.71 2.25
C VAL A 215 1.26 7.56 2.03
N GLN A 216 0.12 7.60 2.72
CA GLN A 216 -0.93 6.60 2.59
C GLN A 216 -2.26 7.29 2.33
N ALA A 217 -3.00 6.81 1.34
CA ALA A 217 -4.37 7.23 1.10
C ALA A 217 -5.33 6.13 1.56
N PHE A 218 -6.46 6.50 2.15
CA PHE A 218 -7.48 5.58 2.61
C PHE A 218 -8.82 5.96 2.03
N GLY A 219 -9.51 5.01 1.41
CA GLY A 219 -10.91 5.11 1.03
C GLY A 219 -11.76 4.34 2.03
N THR A 220 -12.87 4.93 2.48
CA THR A 220 -13.76 4.31 3.48
C THR A 220 -15.19 4.10 2.97
N ASP A 221 -15.97 3.32 3.72
CA ASP A 221 -17.41 3.13 3.51
C ASP A 221 -18.22 4.25 4.17
N ASP A 222 -18.23 5.43 3.52
CA ASP A 222 -19.01 6.61 3.93
C ASP A 222 -18.72 7.11 5.36
N VAL A 223 -17.50 6.85 5.88
CA VAL A 223 -17.05 7.33 7.20
C VAL A 223 -15.97 8.39 7.04
N SER A 224 -16.19 9.59 7.60
CA SER A 224 -15.23 10.69 7.53
C SER A 224 -14.03 10.50 8.46
N LEU A 225 -12.92 11.22 8.22
CA LEU A 225 -11.79 11.24 9.16
C LEU A 225 -12.22 11.75 10.53
N GLY A 226 -13.09 12.78 10.57
CA GLY A 226 -13.61 13.33 11.82
C GLY A 226 -14.34 12.29 12.68
N ASP A 227 -15.13 11.41 12.05
CA ASP A 227 -15.84 10.34 12.74
C ASP A 227 -14.88 9.27 13.27
N ILE A 228 -13.83 8.95 12.51
CA ILE A 228 -12.76 8.03 12.93
C ILE A 228 -11.99 8.59 14.13
N LEU A 229 -11.65 9.87 14.11
CA LEU A 229 -10.85 10.52 15.16
C LEU A 229 -11.66 10.89 16.40
N ALA A 230 -12.99 11.00 16.30
CA ALA A 230 -13.83 11.19 17.47
C ALA A 230 -13.62 10.01 18.42
N PHE A 231 -12.95 10.26 19.56
CA PHE A 231 -12.68 9.28 20.62
C PHE A 231 -13.99 8.72 21.19
N ASN A 232 -14.57 7.75 20.50
CA ASN A 232 -15.33 6.69 21.13
C ASN A 232 -14.38 5.49 21.23
N ALA A 233 -14.53 4.65 22.25
CA ALA A 233 -13.59 3.56 22.55
C ALA A 233 -13.51 2.45 21.48
N THR A 234 -14.12 2.64 20.31
CA THR A 234 -14.20 1.69 19.20
C THR A 234 -13.56 2.19 17.89
N ASN A 235 -13.19 3.47 17.76
CA ASN A 235 -12.94 4.06 16.43
C ASN A 235 -11.51 3.96 15.88
N LEU A 236 -10.47 3.79 16.70
CA LEU A 236 -9.10 3.62 16.16
C LEU A 236 -8.82 2.19 15.67
N ASP A 237 -9.44 1.18 16.32
CA ASP A 237 -9.60 -0.15 15.72
C ASP A 237 -10.47 -0.06 14.45
N GLY A 238 -11.41 0.88 14.43
CA GLY A 238 -12.34 1.13 13.31
C GLY A 238 -11.71 1.52 11.98
N ILE A 239 -10.46 2.01 11.90
CA ILE A 239 -9.84 2.26 10.58
C ILE A 239 -9.79 0.96 9.78
N ASN A 240 -9.43 -0.15 10.41
CA ASN A 240 -9.40 -1.45 9.76
C ASN A 240 -10.79 -1.97 9.41
N ASP A 241 -11.84 -1.45 10.04
CA ASP A 241 -13.24 -1.86 9.85
C ASP A 241 -13.96 -1.02 8.79
N VAL A 242 -13.53 0.23 8.60
CA VAL A 242 -14.16 1.16 7.64
C VAL A 242 -13.37 1.30 6.35
N THR A 243 -12.10 0.90 6.32
CA THR A 243 -11.27 0.95 5.10
C THR A 243 -11.81 -0.04 4.07
N LYS A 244 -12.07 0.42 2.85
CA LYS A 244 -12.42 -0.42 1.69
C LYS A 244 -11.25 -0.56 0.70
N SER A 245 -10.38 0.44 0.67
CA SER A 245 -9.22 0.48 -0.20
C SER A 245 -8.17 1.43 0.36
N PHE A 246 -6.91 1.20 0.05
CA PHE A 246 -5.83 2.09 0.48
C PHE A 246 -4.65 2.03 -0.46
N THR A 247 -3.77 3.02 -0.38
CA THR A 247 -2.41 2.93 -0.95
C THR A 247 -1.37 3.25 0.11
N ALA A 248 -0.17 2.73 -0.08
CA ALA A 248 1.00 3.20 0.63
C ALA A 248 2.16 3.39 -0.35
N LEU A 249 2.85 4.49 -0.16
CA LEU A 249 3.98 4.91 -0.97
C LEU A 249 5.04 5.48 -0.05
N GLU A 250 6.27 5.02 -0.21
CA GLU A 250 7.43 5.66 0.39
C GLU A 250 7.82 6.90 -0.42
N CYS A 251 8.15 8.01 0.22
CA CYS A 251 8.74 9.12 -0.51
C CYS A 251 10.23 8.85 -0.70
N THR A 252 10.61 8.59 -1.95
CA THR A 252 11.98 8.33 -2.40
C THR A 252 12.26 9.18 -3.62
N GLY A 253 13.52 9.32 -4.04
CA GLY A 253 13.82 9.94 -5.33
C GLY A 253 13.36 9.11 -6.54
N GLY A 254 13.02 7.83 -6.36
CA GLY A 254 12.92 6.83 -7.43
C GLY A 254 11.55 6.65 -8.09
N ASN A 255 10.44 6.90 -7.37
CA ASN A 255 9.11 6.50 -7.84
C ASN A 255 8.26 7.62 -8.47
N GLY A 256 8.77 8.86 -8.50
CA GLY A 256 8.11 10.02 -9.14
C GLY A 256 6.74 10.44 -8.56
N ALA A 257 6.20 9.72 -7.58
CA ALA A 257 4.90 10.00 -6.97
C ALA A 257 5.02 10.79 -5.66
N CYS A 258 6.02 10.48 -4.85
CA CYS A 258 6.42 11.29 -3.72
C CYS A 258 7.95 11.40 -3.69
N ALA A 259 8.48 12.58 -3.98
CA ALA A 259 9.92 12.81 -4.00
C ALA A 259 10.47 13.04 -2.58
N LEU A 260 11.60 12.43 -2.27
CA LEU A 260 12.43 12.86 -1.14
C LEU A 260 13.41 13.93 -1.64
N VAL A 261 13.41 15.08 -0.97
CA VAL A 261 14.26 16.24 -1.30
C VAL A 261 15.28 16.38 -0.17
N ASP A 262 16.51 15.98 -0.45
CA ASP A 262 17.64 15.93 0.50
C ASP A 262 18.93 16.40 -0.20
N CYS A 263 19.11 17.73 -0.34
CA CYS A 263 20.40 18.30 -0.74
C CYS A 263 20.88 19.31 0.32
N ASP A 264 22.20 19.42 0.48
CA ASP A 264 22.84 20.24 1.53
C ASP A 264 22.81 21.75 1.19
N ALA A 265 22.67 22.10 -0.10
CA ALA A 265 22.49 23.48 -0.54
C ALA A 265 21.71 23.61 -1.87
N ASP A 266 21.02 24.74 -2.07
CA ASP A 266 20.32 25.08 -3.34
C ASP A 266 21.28 25.10 -4.55
N ALA A 267 22.58 25.27 -4.30
CA ALA A 267 23.64 25.31 -5.32
C ALA A 267 24.03 23.92 -5.86
N GLU A 268 23.54 22.85 -5.24
CA GLU A 268 23.74 21.46 -5.69
C GLU A 268 22.64 21.01 -6.67
N CYS A 269 21.70 21.91 -7.00
CA CYS A 269 20.62 21.66 -7.93
C CYS A 269 20.68 22.69 -9.06
N ASP A 270 20.52 22.24 -10.30
CA ASP A 270 20.47 23.14 -11.45
C ASP A 270 19.29 24.13 -11.31
N GLU A 271 19.50 25.40 -11.71
CA GLU A 271 18.49 26.46 -11.59
C GLU A 271 17.16 26.04 -12.24
N GLY A 272 16.12 25.84 -11.41
CA GLY A 272 14.77 25.49 -11.85
C GLY A 272 14.42 24.01 -11.72
N GLU A 273 15.31 23.16 -11.19
CA GLU A 273 15.02 21.77 -10.89
C GLU A 273 14.68 21.54 -9.41
N VAL A 274 13.83 20.55 -9.15
CA VAL A 274 13.57 20.06 -7.78
C VAL A 274 14.66 19.06 -7.45
N CYS A 275 15.46 19.37 -6.43
CA CYS A 275 16.45 18.49 -5.84
C CYS A 275 15.85 17.11 -5.51
N THR A 276 16.17 16.08 -6.28
CA THR A 276 15.84 14.68 -5.93
C THR A 276 17.13 13.96 -5.51
N GLU A 277 17.00 12.82 -4.83
CA GLU A 277 18.11 11.97 -4.36
C GLU A 277 19.17 11.63 -5.44
N ARG A 278 18.87 11.78 -6.74
CA ARG A 278 19.81 11.62 -7.86
C ARG A 278 20.32 12.93 -8.50
N SER A 279 19.81 14.08 -8.07
CA SER A 279 20.16 15.42 -8.58
C SER A 279 21.35 16.04 -7.86
N CYS A 280 21.58 15.70 -6.59
CA CYS A 280 22.77 16.11 -5.86
C CYS A 280 23.96 15.24 -6.36
N GLN A 281 24.49 15.51 -7.55
CA GLN A 281 25.80 14.96 -7.95
C GLN A 281 26.90 15.75 -7.24
N ASP A 282 27.92 15.05 -6.73
CA ASP A 282 29.15 15.69 -6.27
C ASP A 282 29.62 16.71 -7.33
N PRO A 283 29.97 17.96 -6.94
CA PRO A 283 30.49 18.92 -7.90
C PRO A 283 31.68 18.29 -8.64
N PRO A 284 31.80 18.49 -9.97
CA PRO A 284 32.87 17.87 -10.74
C PRO A 284 34.21 18.18 -10.07
N GLU A 285 34.95 17.14 -9.70
CA GLU A 285 36.29 17.28 -9.11
C GLU A 285 37.08 18.25 -9.98
N GLU A 286 37.44 19.43 -9.44
CA GLU A 286 38.31 20.36 -10.12
C GLU A 286 39.63 19.61 -10.41
N GLU A 287 39.88 19.28 -11.69
CA GLU A 287 41.19 18.81 -12.11
C GLU A 287 42.23 19.81 -11.61
N PRO A 288 43.30 19.36 -10.91
CA PRO A 288 44.34 20.27 -10.50
C PRO A 288 44.96 20.89 -11.76
N ALA A 289 44.81 22.21 -11.89
CA ALA A 289 45.32 22.97 -13.02
C ALA A 289 46.84 22.71 -13.22
N PRO A 290 47.30 22.53 -14.47
CA PRO A 290 48.69 22.23 -14.79
C PRO A 290 49.66 23.39 -14.53
#